data_AF-A0A972KSG6-F1
#
_entry.id   AF-A0A972KSG6-F1
#
_cell.length_a   1.000
_cell.length_b   1.000
_cell.length_c   1.000
_cell.angle_alpha   90.00
_cell.angle_beta   90.00
_cell.angle_gamma   90.00
#
_symmetry.space_group_name_H-M   'P 1'
#
loop_
_entity.id
_entity.type
_entity.pdbx_description
1 polymer ?
#
loop_
_entity_poly.entity_id
_entity_poly.type
_entity_poly.pdbx_seq_one_letter_code
_entity_poly.pdbx_strand_id
1 'polypeptide(L)'
;MPEKIGFYVCHCGINISNTVDVESVRDFIAGESQVEISRDYKFMCSNAGQDMIKRDIAEHGLTRVVVAACSPLMHELTFRTACEEAGLNRYLFQMANIREQCAWVHDDRAAATDKAKALSLAAVRRVALHQPMTPRQVPINPRTLVVGAGIAGIQAALELADSGNEVVLVEREPTIGGQMARFDKTFPTLDCSSCILTPKMVSVSHRKNIRLLTCSEVKSVEGYMGNFTVTVKVNPRYVTDACTSCGECAKVCPVSVPSVFDMMMQDRTAIHKVFPQAVPGSFVIEKRERPPCKQACPIHQDAAGYIALVREGRFAEAAKLVRKEN
;
A
#
# COMPACT_ATOMS: atom_id res chain seq x y z
N MET A 1 39.41 -19.44 -12.17
CA MET A 1 39.96 -18.42 -13.09
C MET A 1 39.86 -17.08 -12.38
N PRO A 2 40.79 -16.14 -12.57
CA PRO A 2 40.63 -14.79 -12.03
C PRO A 2 39.35 -14.16 -12.60
N GLU A 3 38.57 -13.50 -11.74
CA GLU A 3 37.36 -12.79 -12.16
C GLU A 3 37.76 -11.57 -13.01
N LYS A 4 37.10 -11.39 -14.14
CA LYS A 4 37.20 -10.22 -15.02
C LYS A 4 36.03 -9.29 -14.75
N ILE A 5 36.30 -8.13 -14.15
CA ILE A 5 35.27 -7.16 -13.76
C ILE A 5 35.24 -6.01 -14.77
N GLY A 6 34.06 -5.70 -15.31
CA GLY A 6 33.82 -4.43 -16.01
C GLY A 6 33.26 -3.39 -15.06
N PHE A 7 33.95 -2.25 -14.92
CA PHE A 7 33.54 -1.12 -14.11
C PHE A 7 33.05 0.03 -14.99
N TYR A 8 31.89 0.59 -14.62
CA TYR A 8 31.28 1.70 -15.35
C TYR A 8 30.85 2.80 -14.40
N VAL A 9 31.30 4.02 -14.62
CA VAL A 9 30.92 5.17 -13.80
C VAL A 9 30.06 6.17 -14.60
N CYS A 10 28.93 6.56 -14.03
CA CYS A 10 27.96 7.43 -14.69
C CYS A 10 28.17 8.89 -14.28
N HIS A 11 28.08 9.81 -15.25
CA HIS A 11 28.04 11.25 -14.95
C HIS A 11 26.64 11.73 -14.54
N CYS A 12 25.60 11.02 -15.00
CA CYS A 12 24.19 11.37 -14.83
C CYS A 12 23.89 12.82 -15.25
N GLY A 13 24.42 13.21 -16.41
CA GLY A 13 24.45 14.60 -16.85
C GLY A 13 25.39 15.42 -15.98
N ILE A 14 24.83 16.26 -15.12
CA ILE A 14 25.56 17.03 -14.10
C ILE A 14 25.31 16.53 -12.67
N ASN A 15 24.41 15.57 -12.47
CA ASN A 15 23.99 15.15 -11.13
C ASN A 15 25.11 14.46 -10.33
N ILE A 16 26.03 13.78 -11.02
CA ILE A 16 27.21 13.17 -10.39
C ILE A 16 28.45 14.00 -10.72
N SER A 17 28.67 14.31 -12.00
CA SER A 17 29.90 14.97 -12.48
C SER A 17 30.13 16.40 -11.95
N ASN A 18 29.09 17.08 -11.45
CA ASN A 18 29.24 18.40 -10.82
C ASN A 18 29.96 18.33 -9.45
N THR A 19 29.73 17.26 -8.69
CA THR A 19 30.24 17.10 -7.33
C THR A 19 31.28 15.98 -7.21
N VAL A 20 31.34 15.05 -8.16
CA VAL A 20 32.30 13.95 -8.18
C VAL A 20 33.13 14.04 -9.46
N ASP A 21 34.45 13.95 -9.32
CA ASP A 21 35.34 13.77 -10.44
C ASP A 21 35.23 12.32 -10.95
N VAL A 22 34.36 12.13 -11.93
CA VAL A 22 34.01 10.83 -12.50
C VAL A 22 35.19 10.18 -13.20
N GLU A 23 36.02 10.95 -13.91
CA GLU A 23 37.21 10.44 -14.60
C GLU A 23 38.24 9.95 -13.59
N SER A 24 38.43 10.69 -12.49
CA SER A 24 39.30 10.25 -11.38
C SER A 24 38.82 8.96 -10.73
N VAL A 25 37.50 8.74 -10.61
CA VAL A 25 36.94 7.47 -10.13
C VAL A 25 37.20 6.34 -11.11
N ARG A 26 36.99 6.56 -12.42
CA ARG A 26 37.28 5.59 -13.48
C ARG A 26 38.74 5.13 -13.42
N ASP A 27 39.66 6.09 -13.42
CA ASP A 27 41.10 5.81 -13.50
C ASP A 27 41.62 5.15 -12.23
N PHE A 28 41.10 5.54 -11.06
CA PHE A 28 41.41 4.89 -9.79
C PHE A 28 41.02 3.41 -9.80
N ILE A 29 39.81 3.09 -10.27
CA ILE A 29 39.32 1.70 -10.32
C ILE A 29 40.00 0.89 -11.43
N ALA A 30 40.44 1.53 -12.52
CA ALA A 30 41.20 0.86 -13.57
C ALA A 30 42.54 0.27 -13.09
N GLY A 31 43.09 0.77 -11.97
CA GLY A 31 44.32 0.25 -11.37
C GLY A 31 44.14 -1.04 -10.55
N GLU A 32 42.90 -1.49 -10.30
CA GLU A 32 42.64 -2.69 -9.53
C GLU A 32 42.84 -3.95 -10.39
N SER A 33 43.60 -4.94 -9.88
CA SER A 33 44.03 -6.12 -10.66
C SER A 33 42.91 -7.02 -11.17
N GLN A 34 41.70 -6.91 -10.61
CA GLN A 34 40.51 -7.67 -11.02
C GLN A 34 39.65 -6.94 -12.07
N VAL A 35 39.96 -5.67 -12.36
CA VAL A 35 39.21 -4.84 -13.30
C VAL A 35 39.84 -4.96 -14.67
N GLU A 36 39.12 -5.60 -15.59
CA GLU A 36 39.55 -5.77 -16.99
C GLU A 36 39.29 -4.49 -17.79
N ILE A 37 38.19 -3.80 -17.50
CA ILE A 37 37.80 -2.58 -18.19
C ILE A 37 37.13 -1.59 -17.24
N SER A 38 37.47 -0.32 -17.39
CA SER A 38 36.90 0.80 -16.62
C SER A 38 36.50 1.91 -17.59
N ARG A 39 35.21 2.25 -17.66
CA ARG A 39 34.69 3.29 -18.56
C ARG A 39 33.82 4.29 -17.81
N ASP A 40 33.75 5.50 -18.32
CA ASP A 40 32.76 6.49 -17.92
C ASP A 40 31.82 6.82 -19.07
N TYR A 41 30.57 7.15 -18.75
CA TYR A 41 29.61 7.60 -19.76
C TYR A 41 28.56 8.54 -19.17
N LYS A 42 28.03 9.44 -20.01
CA LYS A 42 27.09 10.48 -19.59
C LYS A 42 25.84 9.91 -18.91
N PHE A 43 25.26 8.87 -19.50
CA PHE A 43 24.03 8.23 -19.00
C PHE A 43 24.11 6.71 -19.15
N MET A 44 24.68 6.02 -18.16
CA MET A 44 24.84 4.56 -18.21
C MET A 44 23.51 3.80 -18.40
N CYS A 45 22.39 4.33 -17.89
CA CYS A 45 21.08 3.69 -18.03
C CYS A 45 20.42 3.88 -19.41
N SER A 46 20.96 4.75 -20.26
CA SER A 46 20.48 4.90 -21.64
C SER A 46 20.78 3.66 -22.48
N ASN A 47 20.10 3.50 -23.62
CA ASN A 47 20.36 2.37 -24.54
C ASN A 47 21.84 2.28 -24.92
N ALA A 48 22.48 3.40 -25.24
CA ALA A 48 23.91 3.43 -25.58
C ALA A 48 24.81 2.98 -24.42
N GLY A 49 24.46 3.32 -23.18
CA GLY A 49 25.19 2.87 -21.98
C GLY A 49 24.99 1.38 -21.70
N GLN A 50 23.77 0.87 -21.87
CA GLN A 50 23.48 -0.55 -21.72
C GLN A 50 24.15 -1.38 -22.83
N ASP A 51 24.11 -0.92 -24.07
CA ASP A 51 24.75 -1.58 -25.21
C ASP A 51 26.29 -1.55 -25.11
N MET A 52 26.86 -0.54 -24.45
CA MET A 52 28.29 -0.54 -24.10
C MET A 52 28.62 -1.69 -23.14
N ILE A 53 27.87 -1.85 -22.05
CA ILE A 53 28.06 -2.95 -21.09
C ILE A 53 27.90 -4.30 -21.82
N LYS A 54 26.85 -4.47 -22.63
CA LYS A 54 26.58 -5.72 -23.34
C LYS A 54 27.70 -6.11 -24.31
N ARG A 55 28.22 -5.14 -25.07
CA ARG A 55 29.36 -5.36 -25.98
C ARG A 55 30.63 -5.72 -25.21
N ASP A 56 30.97 -4.96 -24.18
CA ASP A 56 32.18 -5.22 -23.40
C ASP A 56 32.12 -6.60 -22.70
N ILE A 57 30.94 -7.05 -22.24
CA ILE A 57 30.76 -8.41 -21.70
C ILE A 57 31.19 -9.47 -22.72
N ALA A 58 30.76 -9.33 -23.97
CA ALA A 58 31.08 -10.28 -25.03
C ALA A 58 32.54 -10.16 -25.51
N GLU A 59 33.03 -8.94 -25.72
CA GLU A 59 34.36 -8.67 -26.30
C GLU A 59 35.50 -8.98 -25.32
N HIS A 60 35.33 -8.67 -24.04
CA HIS A 60 36.36 -8.85 -23.02
C HIS A 60 36.18 -10.14 -22.19
N GLY A 61 35.08 -10.86 -22.40
CA GLY A 61 34.73 -12.05 -21.63
C GLY A 61 34.52 -11.72 -20.15
N LEU A 62 33.79 -10.64 -19.87
CA LEU A 62 33.57 -10.18 -18.50
C LEU A 62 32.75 -11.20 -17.71
N THR A 63 33.20 -11.46 -16.50
CA THR A 63 32.55 -12.39 -15.56
C THR A 63 31.73 -11.67 -14.50
N ARG A 64 31.94 -10.36 -14.31
CA ARG A 64 31.25 -9.52 -13.32
C ARG A 64 31.12 -8.10 -13.86
N VAL A 65 30.09 -7.39 -13.43
CA VAL A 65 29.88 -5.98 -13.80
C VAL A 65 29.59 -5.13 -12.57
N VAL A 66 30.22 -3.96 -12.51
CA VAL A 66 29.94 -2.93 -11.51
C VAL A 66 29.53 -1.64 -12.21
N VAL A 67 28.42 -1.05 -11.77
CA VAL A 67 28.00 0.29 -12.23
C VAL A 67 27.95 1.24 -11.04
N ALA A 68 28.82 2.25 -11.04
CA ALA A 68 28.82 3.36 -10.11
C ALA A 68 27.93 4.50 -10.63
N ALA A 69 26.71 4.60 -10.09
CA ALA A 69 25.71 5.55 -10.55
C ALA A 69 24.71 5.90 -9.43
N CYS A 70 23.41 5.71 -9.69
CA CYS A 70 22.31 5.99 -8.78
C CYS A 70 22.00 4.83 -7.83
N SER A 71 20.92 4.98 -7.06
CA SER A 71 20.43 3.95 -6.15
C SER A 71 20.08 2.63 -6.87
N PRO A 72 20.43 1.47 -6.28
CA PRO A 72 19.97 0.17 -6.78
C PRO A 72 18.45 0.05 -6.78
N LEU A 73 17.73 0.78 -5.91
CA LEU A 73 16.26 0.82 -5.90
C LEU A 73 15.66 1.42 -7.19
N MET A 74 16.47 2.10 -8.01
CA MET A 74 16.03 2.73 -9.24
C MET A 74 16.41 1.91 -10.47
N HIS A 75 17.68 1.58 -10.66
CA HIS A 75 18.18 0.98 -11.92
C HIS A 75 18.92 -0.34 -11.75
N GLU A 76 18.93 -0.98 -10.56
CA GLU A 76 19.55 -2.30 -10.44
C GLU A 76 18.90 -3.30 -11.41
N LEU A 77 17.57 -3.31 -11.51
CA LEU A 77 16.87 -4.20 -12.43
C LEU A 77 17.25 -3.93 -13.88
N THR A 78 17.41 -2.68 -14.29
CA THR A 78 17.82 -2.28 -15.64
C THR A 78 19.18 -2.87 -16.01
N PHE A 79 20.20 -2.69 -15.16
CA PHE A 79 21.54 -3.21 -15.45
C PHE A 79 21.63 -4.73 -15.30
N ARG A 80 20.87 -5.31 -14.38
CA ARG A 80 20.72 -6.77 -14.26
C ARG A 80 20.16 -7.37 -15.55
N THR A 81 19.13 -6.78 -16.13
CA THR A 81 18.57 -7.19 -17.43
C THR A 81 19.58 -7.02 -18.55
N ALA A 82 20.32 -5.90 -18.60
CA ALA A 82 21.37 -5.71 -19.61
C ALA A 82 22.48 -6.77 -19.53
N CYS A 83 22.91 -7.15 -18.32
CA CYS A 83 23.86 -8.25 -18.13
C CYS A 83 23.28 -9.59 -18.60
N GLU A 84 22.02 -9.88 -18.25
CA GLU A 84 21.30 -11.10 -18.62
C GLU A 84 21.14 -11.24 -20.14
N GLU A 85 20.81 -10.15 -20.85
CA GLU A 85 20.75 -10.09 -22.31
C GLU A 85 22.10 -10.40 -22.98
N ALA A 86 23.22 -10.08 -22.32
CA ALA A 86 24.57 -10.41 -22.78
C ALA A 86 25.06 -11.80 -22.32
N GLY A 87 24.20 -12.60 -21.70
CA GLY A 87 24.53 -13.94 -21.22
C GLY A 87 25.26 -13.99 -19.86
N LEU A 88 25.42 -12.85 -19.18
CA LEU A 88 25.97 -12.79 -17.84
C LEU A 88 24.85 -12.96 -16.80
N ASN A 89 25.05 -13.85 -15.83
CA ASN A 89 24.07 -14.06 -14.76
C ASN A 89 23.78 -12.74 -14.02
N ARG A 90 22.51 -12.35 -13.92
CA ARG A 90 22.07 -11.07 -13.34
C ARG A 90 22.50 -10.80 -11.90
N TYR A 91 22.87 -11.82 -11.13
CA TYR A 91 23.35 -11.66 -9.75
C TYR A 91 24.87 -11.44 -9.66
N LEU A 92 25.57 -11.54 -10.78
CA LEU A 92 26.99 -11.21 -10.95
C LEU A 92 27.23 -9.71 -11.26
N PHE A 93 26.20 -8.90 -11.01
CA PHE A 93 26.18 -7.46 -11.12
C PHE A 93 26.16 -6.82 -9.72
N GLN A 94 26.87 -5.69 -9.54
CA GLN A 94 26.80 -4.86 -8.34
C GLN A 94 26.68 -3.37 -8.68
N MET A 95 25.73 -2.70 -8.02
CA MET A 95 25.60 -1.25 -8.11
C MET A 95 26.42 -0.57 -7.00
N ALA A 96 27.12 0.52 -7.34
CA ALA A 96 27.66 1.46 -6.36
C ALA A 96 26.87 2.77 -6.42
N ASN A 97 26.20 3.15 -5.34
CA ASN A 97 25.42 4.38 -5.29
C ASN A 97 26.33 5.57 -4.98
N ILE A 98 26.70 6.32 -6.02
CA ILE A 98 27.52 7.53 -5.91
C ILE A 98 26.72 8.81 -6.21
N ARG A 99 25.39 8.72 -6.38
CA ARG A 99 24.50 9.87 -6.56
C ARG A 99 23.80 10.24 -5.26
N GLU A 100 22.79 9.47 -4.86
CA GLU A 100 22.00 9.76 -3.66
C GLU A 100 22.83 9.63 -2.37
N GLN A 101 23.82 8.74 -2.34
CA GLN A 101 24.68 8.53 -1.15
C GLN A 101 26.02 9.28 -1.22
N CYS A 102 26.27 10.01 -2.31
CA CYS A 102 27.50 10.78 -2.50
C CYS A 102 27.23 12.13 -3.17
N ALA A 103 27.17 12.23 -4.50
CA ALA A 103 27.16 13.51 -5.21
C ALA A 103 26.06 14.52 -4.77
N TRP A 104 24.87 14.05 -4.37
CA TRP A 104 23.77 14.93 -3.95
C TRP A 104 23.84 15.39 -2.49
N VAL A 105 24.72 14.81 -1.68
CA VAL A 105 24.74 15.04 -0.23
C VAL A 105 26.10 15.52 0.29
N HIS A 106 27.02 15.88 -0.61
CA HIS A 106 28.31 16.50 -0.26
C HIS A 106 28.48 17.77 -1.08
N ASP A 107 29.07 18.80 -0.46
CA ASP A 107 29.41 20.04 -1.15
C ASP A 107 30.88 20.06 -1.60
N ASP A 108 31.76 19.41 -0.83
CA ASP A 108 33.19 19.29 -1.15
C ASP A 108 33.42 18.23 -2.23
N ARG A 109 33.84 18.71 -3.41
CA ARG A 109 34.13 17.87 -4.58
C ARG A 109 35.26 16.87 -4.34
N ALA A 110 36.30 17.23 -3.59
CA ALA A 110 37.43 16.34 -3.33
C ALA A 110 36.97 15.20 -2.40
N ALA A 111 36.33 15.53 -1.27
CA ALA A 111 35.80 14.56 -0.34
C ALA A 111 34.74 13.64 -0.98
N ALA A 112 33.86 14.20 -1.81
CA ALA A 112 32.88 13.42 -2.56
C ALA A 112 33.53 12.45 -3.56
N THR A 113 34.61 12.88 -4.23
CA THR A 113 35.36 12.02 -5.15
C THR A 113 36.04 10.87 -4.41
N ASP A 114 36.68 11.14 -3.27
CA ASP A 114 37.32 10.10 -2.47
C ASP A 114 36.31 9.09 -1.91
N LYS A 115 35.14 9.58 -1.47
CA LYS A 115 34.03 8.70 -1.08
C LYS A 115 33.52 7.87 -2.27
N ALA A 116 33.36 8.46 -3.46
CA ALA A 116 32.91 7.73 -4.64
C ALA A 116 33.90 6.64 -5.06
N LYS A 117 35.22 6.90 -4.96
CA LYS A 117 36.27 5.89 -5.13
C LYS A 117 36.14 4.76 -4.13
N ALA A 118 36.00 5.08 -2.84
CA ALA A 118 35.85 4.07 -1.79
C ALA A 118 34.59 3.19 -1.97
N LEU A 119 33.45 3.80 -2.32
CA LEU A 119 32.20 3.08 -2.60
C LEU A 119 32.34 2.17 -3.84
N SER A 120 32.99 2.67 -4.89
CA SER A 120 33.24 1.92 -6.12
C SER A 120 34.18 0.74 -5.89
N LEU A 121 35.26 0.95 -5.14
CA LEU A 121 36.21 -0.10 -4.76
C LEU A 121 35.54 -1.18 -3.90
N ALA A 122 34.72 -0.77 -2.94
CA ALA A 122 33.95 -1.71 -2.12
C ALA A 122 33.01 -2.57 -2.98
N ALA A 123 32.36 -1.98 -4.00
CA ALA A 123 31.50 -2.70 -4.93
C ALA A 123 32.29 -3.69 -5.81
N VAL A 124 33.46 -3.29 -6.33
CA VAL A 124 34.37 -4.17 -7.10
C VAL A 124 34.82 -5.37 -6.26
N ARG A 125 35.29 -5.13 -5.03
CA ARG A 125 35.71 -6.21 -4.13
C ARG A 125 34.57 -7.13 -3.74
N ARG A 126 33.36 -6.59 -3.56
CA ARG A 126 32.16 -7.37 -3.24
C ARG A 126 31.71 -8.24 -4.40
N VAL A 127 31.66 -7.70 -5.62
CA VAL A 127 31.14 -8.43 -6.79
C VAL A 127 32.03 -9.62 -7.15
N ALA A 128 33.33 -9.54 -6.86
CA ALA A 128 34.26 -10.66 -7.01
C ALA A 128 33.85 -11.90 -6.18
N LEU A 129 33.11 -11.71 -5.08
CA LEU A 129 32.62 -12.78 -4.22
C LEU A 129 31.20 -13.24 -4.57
N HIS A 130 30.52 -12.59 -5.53
CA HIS A 130 29.19 -12.99 -5.94
C HIS A 130 29.22 -14.36 -6.63
N GLN A 131 28.15 -15.12 -6.41
CA GLN A 131 27.90 -16.39 -7.05
C GLN A 131 26.67 -16.27 -7.96
N PRO A 132 26.63 -17.02 -9.08
CA PRO A 132 25.46 -17.04 -9.93
C PRO A 132 24.25 -17.58 -9.15
N MET A 133 23.11 -16.90 -9.26
CA MET A 133 21.84 -17.36 -8.67
C MET A 133 20.76 -17.45 -9.73
N THR A 134 19.70 -18.18 -9.43
CA THR A 134 18.52 -18.29 -10.30
C THR A 134 17.29 -17.71 -9.59
N PRO A 135 16.42 -16.97 -10.30
CA PRO A 135 15.16 -16.54 -9.73
C PRO A 135 14.31 -17.75 -9.32
N ARG A 136 13.77 -17.72 -8.09
CA ARG A 136 12.85 -18.75 -7.63
C ARG A 136 11.49 -18.54 -8.28
N GLN A 137 10.99 -19.56 -8.98
CA GLN A 137 9.60 -19.58 -9.44
C GLN A 137 8.69 -19.99 -8.29
N VAL A 138 7.57 -19.28 -8.13
CA VAL A 138 6.55 -19.54 -7.11
C VAL A 138 5.17 -19.50 -7.75
N PRO A 139 4.22 -20.36 -7.31
CA PRO A 139 2.84 -20.26 -7.78
C PRO A 139 2.22 -18.93 -7.33
N ILE A 140 1.31 -18.38 -8.12
CA ILE A 140 0.60 -17.14 -7.81
C ILE A 140 -0.87 -17.48 -7.57
N ASN A 141 -1.41 -17.13 -6.41
CA ASN A 141 -2.84 -17.13 -6.16
C ASN A 141 -3.47 -15.93 -6.89
N PRO A 142 -4.38 -16.13 -7.86
CA PRO A 142 -4.97 -15.05 -8.63
C PRO A 142 -6.03 -14.25 -7.86
N ARG A 143 -6.50 -14.74 -6.70
CA ARG A 143 -7.46 -14.02 -5.87
C ARG A 143 -6.84 -12.72 -5.34
N THR A 144 -7.56 -11.62 -5.54
CA THR A 144 -7.09 -10.30 -5.12
C THR A 144 -7.85 -9.80 -3.89
N LEU A 145 -7.13 -9.21 -2.94
CA LEU A 145 -7.71 -8.51 -1.79
C LEU A 145 -7.61 -7.00 -2.03
N VAL A 146 -8.74 -6.30 -1.90
CA VAL A 146 -8.80 -4.83 -1.91
C VAL A 146 -9.19 -4.36 -0.52
N VAL A 147 -8.40 -3.43 0.04
CA VAL A 147 -8.61 -2.89 1.39
C VAL A 147 -9.06 -1.44 1.29
N GLY A 148 -10.26 -1.17 1.79
CA GLY A 148 -10.96 0.11 1.67
C GLY A 148 -11.88 0.13 0.45
N ALA A 149 -13.17 0.40 0.67
CA ALA A 149 -14.21 0.45 -0.35
C ALA A 149 -14.72 1.88 -0.57
N GLY A 150 -13.80 2.85 -0.61
CA GLY A 150 -14.05 4.14 -1.26
C GLY A 150 -14.08 4.00 -2.79
N ILE A 151 -14.23 5.11 -3.51
CA ILE A 151 -14.32 5.10 -4.98
C ILE A 151 -13.14 4.36 -5.67
N ALA A 152 -11.92 4.53 -5.15
CA ALA A 152 -10.74 3.84 -5.69
C ALA A 152 -10.82 2.32 -5.53
N GLY A 153 -11.14 1.84 -4.33
CA GLY A 153 -11.25 0.40 -4.06
C GLY A 153 -12.45 -0.24 -4.76
N ILE A 154 -13.57 0.48 -4.84
CA ILE A 154 -14.74 0.07 -5.63
C ILE A 154 -14.35 -0.11 -7.10
N GLN A 155 -13.66 0.89 -7.69
CA GLN A 155 -13.25 0.82 -9.09
C GLN A 155 -12.26 -0.33 -9.34
N ALA A 156 -11.24 -0.47 -8.48
CA ALA A 156 -10.27 -1.56 -8.58
C ALA A 156 -10.95 -2.93 -8.47
N ALA A 157 -11.88 -3.10 -7.53
CA ALA A 157 -12.62 -4.34 -7.37
C ALA A 157 -13.49 -4.67 -8.59
N LEU A 158 -14.14 -3.66 -9.20
CA LEU A 158 -14.95 -3.84 -10.41
C LEU A 158 -14.08 -4.25 -11.60
N GLU A 159 -12.96 -3.58 -11.85
CA GLU A 159 -12.07 -3.90 -12.99
C GLU A 159 -11.41 -5.28 -12.85
N LEU A 160 -10.97 -5.63 -11.64
CA LEU A 160 -10.42 -6.96 -11.34
C LEU A 160 -11.50 -8.05 -11.50
N ALA A 161 -12.73 -7.77 -11.09
CA ALA A 161 -13.84 -8.68 -11.29
C ALA A 161 -14.23 -8.80 -12.77
N ASP A 162 -14.21 -7.72 -13.54
CA ASP A 162 -14.52 -7.73 -14.99
C ASP A 162 -13.47 -8.48 -15.81
N SER A 163 -12.22 -8.50 -15.35
CA SER A 163 -11.16 -9.35 -15.92
C SER A 163 -11.24 -10.82 -15.50
N GLY A 164 -12.28 -11.22 -14.76
CA GLY A 164 -12.54 -12.61 -14.39
C GLY A 164 -11.87 -13.07 -13.09
N ASN A 165 -11.24 -12.16 -12.33
CA ASN A 165 -10.58 -12.52 -11.07
C ASN A 165 -11.58 -12.56 -9.91
N GLU A 166 -11.29 -13.39 -8.90
CA GLU A 166 -11.98 -13.35 -7.62
C GLU A 166 -11.42 -12.21 -6.77
N VAL A 167 -12.30 -11.37 -6.23
CA VAL A 167 -11.94 -10.22 -5.41
C VAL A 167 -12.56 -10.35 -4.02
N VAL A 168 -11.77 -10.11 -2.99
CA VAL A 168 -12.27 -9.86 -1.63
C VAL A 168 -12.15 -8.37 -1.37
N LEU A 169 -13.26 -7.68 -1.13
CA LEU A 169 -13.28 -6.24 -0.86
C LEU A 169 -13.60 -6.02 0.62
N VAL A 170 -12.63 -5.52 1.39
CA VAL A 170 -12.75 -5.29 2.83
C VAL A 170 -12.96 -3.82 3.12
N GLU A 171 -14.03 -3.51 3.84
CA GLU A 171 -14.40 -2.16 4.28
C GLU A 171 -14.64 -2.14 5.79
N ARG A 172 -13.99 -1.20 6.47
CA ARG A 172 -14.07 -1.03 7.92
C ARG A 172 -15.47 -0.56 8.34
N GLU A 173 -16.02 0.38 7.59
CA GLU A 173 -17.31 0.97 7.89
C GLU A 173 -18.47 0.01 7.54
N PRO A 174 -19.69 0.27 8.05
CA PRO A 174 -20.86 -0.56 7.76
C PRO A 174 -21.36 -0.48 6.31
N THR A 175 -20.81 0.44 5.52
CA THR A 175 -21.17 0.72 4.12
C THR A 175 -19.91 1.05 3.31
N ILE A 176 -19.94 0.73 2.02
CA ILE A 176 -18.97 1.21 1.05
C ILE A 176 -19.33 2.63 0.58
N GLY A 177 -18.42 3.27 -0.14
CA GLY A 177 -18.58 4.61 -0.73
C GLY A 177 -17.50 5.61 -0.27
N GLY A 178 -16.98 5.42 0.95
CA GLY A 178 -15.91 6.26 1.51
C GLY A 178 -16.29 7.74 1.62
N GLN A 179 -15.31 8.63 1.51
CA GLN A 179 -15.52 10.08 1.61
C GLN A 179 -16.42 10.64 0.50
N MET A 180 -16.35 10.05 -0.69
CA MET A 180 -17.13 10.50 -1.83
C MET A 180 -18.64 10.44 -1.57
N ALA A 181 -19.09 9.47 -0.76
CA ALA A 181 -20.50 9.38 -0.35
C ALA A 181 -20.98 10.57 0.50
N ARG A 182 -20.06 11.35 1.10
CA ARG A 182 -20.37 12.53 1.92
C ARG A 182 -20.42 13.82 1.11
N PHE A 183 -19.91 13.83 -0.12
CA PHE A 183 -19.94 15.01 -0.97
C PHE A 183 -21.30 15.16 -1.64
N ASP A 184 -21.76 16.41 -1.77
CA ASP A 184 -22.93 16.72 -2.58
C ASP A 184 -22.56 16.68 -4.08
N LYS A 185 -21.55 17.48 -4.46
CA LYS A 185 -21.06 17.61 -5.84
C LYS A 185 -19.59 17.26 -6.01
N THR A 186 -19.19 16.91 -7.23
CA THR A 186 -17.79 16.65 -7.59
C THR A 186 -17.31 17.60 -8.69
N PHE A 187 -16.20 18.29 -8.46
CA PHE A 187 -15.53 19.08 -9.50
C PHE A 187 -14.82 18.17 -10.51
N PRO A 188 -14.59 18.61 -11.76
CA PRO A 188 -14.96 19.91 -12.33
C PRO A 188 -16.40 19.97 -12.88
N THR A 189 -17.08 18.84 -13.05
CA THR A 189 -18.38 18.77 -13.74
C THR A 189 -19.56 19.24 -12.90
N LEU A 190 -19.40 19.31 -11.57
CA LEU A 190 -20.46 19.63 -10.60
C LEU A 190 -21.63 18.62 -10.64
N ASP A 191 -21.33 17.39 -11.04
CA ASP A 191 -22.26 16.26 -10.94
C ASP A 191 -22.54 15.94 -9.48
N CYS A 192 -23.74 15.41 -9.21
CA CYS A 192 -24.06 14.85 -7.90
C CYS A 192 -23.16 13.63 -7.64
N SER A 193 -22.46 13.61 -6.50
CA SER A 193 -21.56 12.52 -6.13
C SER A 193 -22.28 11.16 -6.09
N SER A 194 -23.51 11.16 -5.57
CA SER A 194 -24.34 9.96 -5.49
C SER A 194 -24.70 9.41 -6.89
N CYS A 195 -24.85 10.27 -7.91
CA CYS A 195 -25.19 9.83 -9.27
C CYS A 195 -24.08 8.99 -9.91
N ILE A 196 -22.83 9.25 -9.55
CA ILE A 196 -21.67 8.52 -10.08
C ILE A 196 -21.22 7.38 -9.17
N LEU A 197 -21.33 7.54 -7.86
CA LEU A 197 -20.86 6.56 -6.88
C LEU A 197 -21.86 5.42 -6.66
N THR A 198 -23.14 5.73 -6.46
CA THR A 198 -24.16 4.73 -6.07
C THR A 198 -24.30 3.59 -7.09
N PRO A 199 -24.32 3.85 -8.42
CA PRO A 199 -24.36 2.75 -9.40
C PRO A 199 -23.17 1.80 -9.31
N LYS A 200 -21.98 2.32 -8.95
CA LYS A 200 -20.78 1.49 -8.74
C LYS A 200 -20.87 0.69 -7.45
N MET A 201 -21.38 1.29 -6.38
CA MET A 201 -21.62 0.59 -5.11
C MET A 201 -22.58 -0.60 -5.29
N VAL A 202 -23.69 -0.38 -6.02
CA VAL A 202 -24.67 -1.42 -6.35
C VAL A 202 -24.06 -2.50 -7.24
N SER A 203 -23.27 -2.10 -8.24
CA SER A 203 -22.54 -3.03 -9.12
C SER A 203 -21.62 -3.96 -8.31
N VAL A 204 -20.92 -3.45 -7.31
CA VAL A 204 -20.09 -4.27 -6.41
C VAL A 204 -20.93 -5.30 -5.66
N SER A 205 -22.07 -4.90 -5.08
CA SER A 205 -22.89 -5.81 -4.27
C SER A 205 -23.57 -6.94 -5.05
N HIS A 206 -23.77 -6.78 -6.36
CA HIS A 206 -24.43 -7.79 -7.21
C HIS A 206 -23.46 -8.76 -7.91
N ARG A 207 -22.15 -8.51 -7.87
CA ARG A 207 -21.16 -9.36 -8.53
C ARG A 207 -20.82 -10.58 -7.71
N LYS A 208 -20.96 -11.77 -8.31
CA LYS A 208 -20.69 -13.06 -7.65
C LYS A 208 -19.20 -13.31 -7.38
N ASN A 209 -18.32 -12.71 -8.18
CA ASN A 209 -16.87 -12.82 -8.02
C ASN A 209 -16.27 -11.71 -7.13
N ILE A 210 -17.11 -10.87 -6.52
CA ILE A 210 -16.68 -9.95 -5.46
C ILE A 210 -17.29 -10.39 -4.13
N ARG A 211 -16.43 -10.79 -3.19
CA ARG A 211 -16.80 -11.01 -1.80
C ARG A 211 -16.64 -9.70 -1.02
N LEU A 212 -17.75 -9.00 -0.82
CA LEU A 212 -17.79 -7.77 -0.02
C LEU A 212 -17.86 -8.09 1.48
N LEU A 213 -16.90 -7.59 2.25
CA LEU A 213 -16.82 -7.68 3.70
C LEU A 213 -16.87 -6.27 4.30
N THR A 214 -18.04 -5.84 4.73
CA THR A 214 -18.21 -4.59 5.50
C THR A 214 -18.06 -4.84 7.00
N CYS A 215 -17.98 -3.78 7.81
CA CYS A 215 -17.66 -3.89 9.23
C CYS A 215 -16.36 -4.68 9.49
N SER A 216 -15.42 -4.69 8.55
CA SER A 216 -14.32 -5.64 8.51
C SER A 216 -12.97 -4.94 8.36
N GLU A 217 -11.97 -5.41 9.12
CA GLU A 217 -10.63 -4.83 9.12
C GLU A 217 -9.58 -5.92 8.91
N VAL A 218 -8.59 -5.64 8.07
CA VAL A 218 -7.39 -6.47 7.96
C VAL A 218 -6.58 -6.32 9.24
N LYS A 219 -6.21 -7.45 9.87
CA LYS A 219 -5.42 -7.49 11.11
C LYS A 219 -3.97 -7.90 10.90
N SER A 220 -3.73 -8.88 10.03
CA SER A 220 -2.38 -9.29 9.66
C SER A 220 -2.33 -9.70 8.19
N VAL A 221 -1.17 -9.46 7.59
CA VAL A 221 -0.82 -9.91 6.24
C VAL A 221 0.52 -10.61 6.35
N GLU A 222 0.54 -11.90 6.05
CA GLU A 222 1.72 -12.75 6.09
C GLU A 222 2.00 -13.33 4.70
N GLY A 223 3.22 -13.78 4.47
CA GLY A 223 3.65 -14.37 3.20
C GLY A 223 4.38 -13.38 2.28
N TYR A 224 4.29 -13.62 0.98
CA TYR A 224 5.03 -12.88 -0.05
C TYR A 224 4.20 -12.79 -1.33
N MET A 225 4.73 -12.10 -2.35
CA MET A 225 4.05 -11.86 -3.62
C MET A 225 3.40 -13.13 -4.19
N GLY A 226 2.07 -13.08 -4.36
CA GLY A 226 1.24 -14.17 -4.86
C GLY A 226 0.86 -15.26 -3.85
N ASN A 227 1.39 -15.25 -2.63
CA ASN A 227 1.14 -16.25 -1.58
C ASN A 227 0.90 -15.56 -0.23
N PHE A 228 -0.12 -14.70 -0.20
CA PHE A 228 -0.50 -13.99 1.02
C PHE A 228 -1.52 -14.78 1.83
N THR A 229 -1.31 -14.83 3.15
CA THR A 229 -2.33 -15.24 4.12
C THR A 229 -2.77 -14.00 4.89
N VAL A 230 -4.06 -13.67 4.80
CA VAL A 230 -4.60 -12.43 5.38
C VAL A 230 -5.67 -12.76 6.41
N THR A 231 -5.50 -12.24 7.62
CA THR A 231 -6.50 -12.34 8.69
C THR A 231 -7.40 -11.12 8.68
N VAL A 232 -8.70 -11.33 8.52
CA VAL A 232 -9.71 -10.26 8.53
C VAL A 232 -10.60 -10.41 9.77
N LYS A 233 -10.64 -9.37 10.61
CA LYS A 233 -11.60 -9.28 11.72
C LYS A 233 -12.90 -8.72 11.21
N VAL A 234 -13.96 -9.51 11.28
CA VAL A 234 -15.33 -9.07 10.97
C VAL A 234 -16.00 -8.64 12.28
N ASN A 235 -16.30 -7.34 12.41
CA ASN A 235 -17.04 -6.82 13.54
C ASN A 235 -18.54 -7.11 13.36
N PRO A 236 -19.25 -7.49 14.44
CA PRO A 236 -20.68 -7.77 14.34
C PRO A 236 -21.46 -6.49 14.04
N ARG A 237 -22.34 -6.58 13.05
CA ARG A 237 -23.35 -5.54 12.76
C ARG A 237 -24.45 -5.47 13.83
N TYR A 238 -24.58 -6.54 14.61
CA TYR A 238 -25.68 -6.82 15.56
C TYR A 238 -27.08 -6.78 14.92
N VAL A 239 -27.12 -6.88 13.60
CA VAL A 239 -28.32 -7.01 12.77
C VAL A 239 -28.01 -8.14 11.80
N THR A 240 -28.95 -9.07 11.68
CA THR A 240 -28.82 -10.26 10.83
C THR A 240 -29.11 -9.94 9.36
N ASP A 241 -28.78 -10.87 8.47
CA ASP A 241 -29.06 -10.77 7.03
C ASP A 241 -30.57 -10.72 6.70
N ALA A 242 -31.45 -11.03 7.65
CA ALA A 242 -32.90 -10.85 7.53
C ALA A 242 -33.36 -9.38 7.54
N CYS A 243 -32.46 -8.41 7.65
CA CYS A 243 -32.80 -6.99 7.65
C CYS A 243 -33.41 -6.55 6.30
N THR A 244 -34.63 -6.01 6.34
CA THR A 244 -35.34 -5.50 5.16
C THR A 244 -35.07 -4.01 4.89
N SER A 245 -34.22 -3.36 5.67
CA SER A 245 -33.94 -1.91 5.58
C SER A 245 -35.19 -1.00 5.72
N CYS A 246 -36.22 -1.43 6.46
CA CYS A 246 -37.49 -0.67 6.59
C CYS A 246 -37.41 0.58 7.49
N GLY A 247 -36.48 0.63 8.44
CA GLY A 247 -36.28 1.79 9.32
C GLY A 247 -37.16 1.87 10.57
N GLU A 248 -38.10 0.94 10.79
CA GLU A 248 -38.97 0.95 11.98
C GLU A 248 -38.18 0.88 13.29
N CYS A 249 -37.05 0.15 13.30
CA CYS A 249 -36.20 0.02 14.46
C CYS A 249 -35.54 1.35 14.90
N ALA A 250 -35.24 2.25 13.96
CA ALA A 250 -34.64 3.54 14.28
C ALA A 250 -35.67 4.50 14.92
N LYS A 251 -36.95 4.41 14.53
CA LYS A 251 -38.02 5.27 15.07
C LYS A 251 -38.28 5.07 16.56
N VAL A 252 -38.04 3.86 17.08
CA VAL A 252 -38.31 3.48 18.47
C VAL A 252 -37.07 3.51 19.36
N CYS A 253 -35.89 3.83 18.79
CA CYS A 253 -34.61 3.76 19.49
C CYS A 253 -34.44 4.97 20.42
N PRO A 254 -34.33 4.77 21.74
CA PRO A 254 -34.27 5.87 22.70
C PRO A 254 -32.90 6.55 22.80
N VAL A 255 -31.92 6.09 22.02
CA VAL A 255 -30.52 6.48 22.14
C VAL A 255 -30.16 7.40 21.00
N SER A 256 -29.86 8.66 21.31
CA SER A 256 -29.33 9.66 20.38
C SER A 256 -27.81 9.76 20.49
N VAL A 257 -27.11 9.73 19.36
CA VAL A 257 -25.66 9.87 19.24
C VAL A 257 -25.27 10.73 18.04
N PRO A 258 -24.20 11.53 18.10
CA PRO A 258 -23.76 12.33 16.95
C PRO A 258 -23.42 11.46 15.73
N SER A 259 -23.87 11.88 14.55
CA SER A 259 -23.59 11.19 13.30
C SER A 259 -22.19 11.51 12.78
N VAL A 260 -21.31 10.50 12.76
CA VAL A 260 -19.96 10.62 12.18
C VAL A 260 -20.00 10.83 10.66
N PHE A 261 -21.05 10.35 9.99
CA PHE A 261 -21.24 10.57 8.54
C PHE A 261 -21.51 12.05 8.26
N ASP A 262 -22.38 12.68 9.06
CA ASP A 262 -22.76 14.09 8.94
C ASP A 262 -21.80 15.03 9.69
N MET A 263 -20.54 14.62 9.89
CA MET A 263 -19.50 15.40 10.56
C MET A 263 -19.92 15.92 11.95
N MET A 264 -20.72 15.13 12.68
CA MET A 264 -21.29 15.46 13.99
C MET A 264 -22.21 16.68 14.00
N MET A 265 -22.68 17.13 12.83
CA MET A 265 -23.60 18.27 12.71
C MET A 265 -25.06 17.89 13.01
N GLN A 266 -25.36 16.59 13.04
CA GLN A 266 -26.68 16.06 13.37
C GLN A 266 -26.55 14.83 14.26
N ASP A 267 -27.60 14.60 15.03
CA ASP A 267 -27.77 13.39 15.83
C ASP A 267 -28.43 12.28 14.99
N ARG A 268 -28.09 11.04 15.32
CA ARG A 268 -28.74 9.83 14.81
C ARG A 268 -28.99 8.85 15.95
N THR A 269 -29.73 7.79 15.67
CA THR A 269 -29.96 6.73 16.66
C THR A 269 -28.83 5.71 16.73
N ALA A 270 -28.79 4.92 17.80
CA ALA A 270 -27.80 3.84 17.95
C ALA A 270 -27.95 2.75 16.87
N ILE A 271 -29.20 2.34 16.58
CA ILE A 271 -29.54 1.51 15.42
C ILE A 271 -29.88 2.40 14.23
N HIS A 272 -29.03 2.41 13.21
CA HIS A 272 -29.14 3.36 12.11
C HIS A 272 -28.70 2.75 10.78
N LYS A 273 -29.08 3.42 9.70
CA LYS A 273 -28.48 3.27 8.38
C LYS A 273 -27.51 4.44 8.18
N VAL A 274 -26.29 4.17 7.71
CA VAL A 274 -25.22 5.20 7.67
C VAL A 274 -25.62 6.41 6.82
N PHE A 275 -26.23 6.16 5.66
CA PHE A 275 -26.87 7.16 4.81
C PHE A 275 -27.93 6.47 3.93
N PRO A 276 -28.88 7.21 3.32
CA PRO A 276 -30.03 6.58 2.64
C PRO A 276 -29.66 5.60 1.52
N GLN A 277 -28.59 5.87 0.76
CA GLN A 277 -28.10 5.06 -0.36
C GLN A 277 -26.97 4.08 0.04
N ALA A 278 -26.78 3.81 1.34
CA ALA A 278 -25.75 2.91 1.82
C ALA A 278 -25.82 1.50 1.20
N VAL A 279 -24.66 0.90 0.96
CA VAL A 279 -24.49 -0.47 0.45
C VAL A 279 -23.43 -1.20 1.31
N PRO A 280 -23.75 -2.34 1.95
CA PRO A 280 -25.09 -2.93 2.08
C PRO A 280 -26.09 -1.97 2.73
N GLY A 281 -27.35 -2.07 2.32
CA GLY A 281 -28.43 -1.22 2.84
C GLY A 281 -28.89 -1.59 4.26
N SER A 282 -28.27 -2.59 4.88
CA SER A 282 -28.66 -3.10 6.20
C SER A 282 -28.33 -2.12 7.33
N PHE A 283 -29.23 -2.07 8.32
CA PHE A 283 -29.03 -1.28 9.53
C PHE A 283 -27.90 -1.88 10.37
N VAL A 284 -27.29 -1.05 11.22
CA VAL A 284 -26.22 -1.43 12.14
C VAL A 284 -26.50 -0.86 13.53
N ILE A 285 -26.18 -1.63 14.57
CA ILE A 285 -26.22 -1.12 15.95
C ILE A 285 -24.80 -0.73 16.36
N GLU A 286 -24.58 0.55 16.64
CA GLU A 286 -23.34 0.99 17.27
C GLU A 286 -23.38 0.69 18.76
N LYS A 287 -22.56 -0.25 19.21
CA LYS A 287 -22.32 -0.47 20.64
C LYS A 287 -21.15 0.39 21.10
N ARG A 288 -21.45 1.42 21.89
CA ARG A 288 -20.44 2.14 22.68
C ARG A 288 -20.10 1.37 23.95
N GLU A 289 -18.97 1.71 24.54
CA GLU A 289 -18.58 1.16 25.83
C GLU A 289 -19.65 1.42 26.87
N ARG A 290 -19.87 0.44 27.76
CA ARG A 290 -20.79 0.60 28.88
C ARG A 290 -20.24 1.71 29.78
N PRO A 291 -21.04 2.71 30.19
CA PRO A 291 -20.54 3.77 31.05
C PRO A 291 -20.04 3.19 32.38
N PRO A 292 -19.00 3.79 33.01
CA PRO A 292 -18.41 3.30 34.27
C PRO A 292 -19.46 3.08 35.36
N CYS A 293 -20.49 3.93 35.42
CA CYS A 293 -21.59 3.80 36.37
C CYS A 293 -22.39 2.50 36.22
N LYS A 294 -22.52 1.93 35.01
CA LYS A 294 -23.16 0.63 34.77
C LYS A 294 -22.20 -0.53 35.00
N GLN A 295 -20.91 -0.34 34.70
CA GLN A 295 -19.89 -1.37 34.92
C GLN A 295 -19.62 -1.61 36.41
N ALA A 296 -19.54 -0.53 37.20
CA ALA A 296 -19.29 -0.57 38.63
C ALA A 296 -20.56 -0.76 39.49
N CYS A 297 -21.75 -0.77 38.88
CA CYS A 297 -22.99 -0.92 39.63
C CYS A 297 -23.10 -2.32 40.25
N PRO A 298 -23.17 -2.46 41.59
CA PRO A 298 -23.23 -3.76 42.26
C PRO A 298 -24.50 -4.57 41.92
N ILE A 299 -25.57 -3.88 41.54
CA ILE A 299 -26.86 -4.47 41.13
C ILE A 299 -27.06 -4.46 39.61
N HIS A 300 -26.01 -4.15 38.83
CA HIS A 300 -26.04 -4.09 37.36
C HIS A 300 -27.15 -3.22 36.74
N GLN A 301 -27.59 -2.19 37.48
CA GLN A 301 -28.68 -1.30 37.07
C GLN A 301 -28.41 -0.61 35.73
N ASP A 302 -29.41 -0.62 34.83
CA ASP A 302 -29.34 0.10 33.56
C ASP A 302 -29.71 1.59 33.68
N ALA A 303 -28.88 2.35 34.42
CA ALA A 303 -29.09 3.78 34.61
C ALA A 303 -29.10 4.55 33.28
N ALA A 304 -28.27 4.16 32.31
CA ALA A 304 -28.22 4.78 31.00
C ALA A 304 -29.52 4.59 30.22
N GLY A 305 -30.07 3.37 30.20
CA GLY A 305 -31.36 3.09 29.58
C GLY A 305 -32.51 3.84 30.27
N TYR A 306 -32.49 3.95 31.60
CA TYR A 306 -33.50 4.71 32.35
C TYR A 306 -33.49 6.19 31.95
N ILE A 307 -32.32 6.84 31.97
CA ILE A 307 -32.17 8.26 31.61
C ILE A 307 -32.63 8.50 30.17
N ALA A 308 -32.28 7.60 29.23
CA ALA A 308 -32.71 7.69 27.84
C ALA A 308 -34.24 7.64 27.71
N LEU A 309 -34.91 6.70 28.37
CA LEU A 309 -36.38 6.58 28.34
C LEU A 309 -37.08 7.77 29.03
N VAL A 310 -36.55 8.25 30.15
CA VAL A 310 -37.08 9.44 30.84
C VAL A 310 -36.99 10.69 29.98
N ARG A 311 -35.87 10.87 29.25
CA ARG A 311 -35.69 11.99 28.31
C ARG A 311 -36.76 12.00 27.21
N GLU A 312 -37.23 10.83 26.79
CA GLU A 312 -38.31 10.69 25.80
C GLU A 312 -39.73 10.77 26.40
N GLY A 313 -39.87 10.99 27.70
CA GLY A 313 -41.18 10.98 28.38
C GLY A 313 -41.79 9.58 28.55
N ARG A 314 -41.01 8.52 28.31
CA ARG A 314 -41.45 7.11 28.41
C ARG A 314 -41.35 6.59 29.85
N PHE A 315 -41.99 7.29 30.78
CA PHE A 315 -41.83 7.06 32.23
C PHE A 315 -42.22 5.64 32.67
N ALA A 316 -43.28 5.07 32.10
CA ALA A 316 -43.72 3.72 32.43
C ALA A 316 -42.70 2.65 32.01
N GLU A 317 -42.07 2.82 30.84
CA GLU A 317 -41.03 1.91 30.35
C GLU A 317 -39.74 2.08 31.16
N ALA A 318 -39.39 3.32 31.51
CA ALA A 318 -38.26 3.62 32.38
C ALA A 318 -38.42 2.93 33.76
N ALA A 319 -39.60 3.04 34.38
CA ALA A 319 -39.91 2.38 35.64
C ALA A 319 -39.84 0.85 35.54
N LYS A 320 -40.34 0.27 34.44
CA LYS A 320 -40.23 -1.17 34.18
C LYS A 320 -38.78 -1.61 34.00
N LEU A 321 -37.96 -0.84 33.29
CA LEU A 321 -36.55 -1.15 33.08
C LEU A 321 -35.78 -1.22 34.41
N VAL A 322 -36.05 -0.29 35.33
CA VAL A 322 -35.37 -0.26 36.62
C VAL A 322 -35.83 -1.39 37.54
N ARG A 323 -37.12 -1.73 37.52
CA ARG A 323 -37.69 -2.83 38.32
C ARG A 323 -37.42 -4.23 37.76
N LYS A 324 -36.75 -4.37 36.62
CA LYS A 324 -36.49 -5.68 36.02
C LYS A 324 -35.32 -6.41 36.70
N GLU A 325 -34.34 -5.65 37.18
CA GLU A 325 -33.11 -6.16 37.80
C GLU A 325 -33.13 -6.03 39.35
N ASN A 326 -34.17 -5.40 39.91
CA ASN A 326 -34.43 -5.27 41.36
C ASN A 326 -35.59 -6.19 41.76
#